data_AF-A0A7N0TDJ9-F1
#
_entry.id   AF-A0A7N0TDJ9-F1
#
_cell.length_a   1.000
_cell.length_b   1.000
_cell.length_c   1.000
_cell.angle_alpha   90.00
_cell.angle_beta   90.00
_cell.angle_gamma   90.00
#
_symmetry.space_group_name_H-M   'P 1'
#
loop_
_entity.id
_entity.type
_entity.pdbx_description
1 polymer ?
#
loop_
_entity_poly.entity_id
_entity_poly.type
_entity_poly.pdbx_seq_one_letter_code
_entity_poly.pdbx_strand_id
1 'polypeptide(L)'
;MKVITESGNTDQMRLNELVLKDQEFFRKQMDLFKISEDMDDSDALHMIYKIVKGIILLNSSQNFEKILGDDLLMDIIGSLEYDPEIQSAQHYRDFFNKNVVFKEAIPIRDSVVLSKIHQRQRILYLKDTILPKVLDEATASSLNSIIHSNKAIVVSMLKDDSAFIE
;
A
#
# COMPACT_ATOMS: atom_id res chain seq x y z
N MET A 1 -29.17 -3.02 -17.95
CA MET A 1 -27.91 -2.97 -17.20
C MET A 1 -26.79 -2.52 -18.12
N LYS A 2 -26.54 -1.20 -18.19
CA LYS A 2 -25.44 -0.63 -19.00
C LYS A 2 -25.23 0.85 -18.61
N VAL A 3 -24.77 1.11 -17.37
CA VAL A 3 -24.45 2.49 -16.91
C VAL A 3 -23.26 2.53 -15.92
N ILE A 4 -22.34 1.54 -15.92
CA ILE A 4 -21.20 1.56 -14.97
C ILE A 4 -19.86 1.29 -15.68
N THR A 5 -19.67 1.80 -16.89
CA THR A 5 -18.37 1.69 -17.59
C THR A 5 -17.86 3.02 -18.15
N GLU A 6 -18.46 4.15 -17.77
CA GLU A 6 -18.05 5.49 -18.23
C GLU A 6 -18.05 6.52 -17.08
N SER A 7 -17.53 6.16 -15.90
CA SER A 7 -16.96 7.21 -15.05
C SER A 7 -15.70 7.71 -15.77
N GLY A 8 -15.84 8.80 -16.52
CA GLY A 8 -14.77 9.30 -17.40
C GLY A 8 -13.53 9.71 -16.63
N ASN A 9 -12.39 9.81 -17.32
CA ASN A 9 -11.12 10.28 -16.75
C ASN A 9 -11.28 11.55 -15.90
N THR A 10 -12.20 12.44 -16.28
CA THR A 10 -12.54 13.66 -15.54
C THR A 10 -13.08 13.40 -14.12
N ASP A 11 -13.91 12.38 -13.93
CA ASP A 11 -14.48 12.06 -12.61
C ASP A 11 -13.43 11.41 -11.70
N GLN A 12 -12.55 10.58 -12.27
CA GLN A 12 -11.38 10.03 -11.56
C GLN A 12 -10.42 11.14 -11.13
N MET A 13 -10.14 12.12 -12.00
CA MET A 13 -9.30 13.27 -11.67
C MET A 13 -9.92 14.10 -10.53
N ARG A 14 -11.22 14.39 -10.58
CA ARG A 14 -11.92 15.12 -9.51
C ARG A 14 -11.91 14.37 -8.18
N LEU A 15 -12.13 13.06 -8.21
CA LEU A 15 -12.07 12.23 -7.00
C LEU A 15 -10.66 12.29 -6.38
N ASN A 16 -9.63 12.17 -7.21
CA ASN A 16 -8.25 12.26 -6.76
C ASN A 16 -7.96 13.63 -6.13
N GLU A 17 -8.39 14.73 -6.76
CA GLU A 17 -8.24 16.07 -6.19
C GLU A 17 -8.94 16.23 -4.84
N LEU A 18 -10.14 15.65 -4.66
CA LEU A 18 -10.85 15.72 -3.39
C LEU A 18 -10.12 14.95 -2.28
N VAL A 19 -9.63 13.74 -2.59
CA VAL A 19 -8.81 12.94 -1.67
C VAL A 19 -7.55 13.71 -1.26
N LEU A 20 -6.88 14.35 -2.21
CA LEU A 20 -5.63 15.06 -1.97
C LEU A 20 -5.81 16.41 -1.25
N LYS A 21 -6.99 17.02 -1.32
CA LYS A 21 -7.30 18.27 -0.59
C LYS A 21 -7.33 18.06 0.92
N ASP A 22 -7.80 16.92 1.39
CA ASP A 22 -7.79 16.58 2.82
C ASP A 22 -6.52 15.80 3.17
N GLN A 23 -5.54 16.50 3.77
CA GLN A 23 -4.26 15.90 4.15
C GLN A 23 -4.39 14.79 5.19
N GLU A 24 -5.50 14.75 5.93
CA GLU A 24 -5.77 13.74 6.94
C GLU A 24 -6.69 12.62 6.44
N PHE A 25 -7.16 12.69 5.19
CA PHE A 25 -8.12 11.75 4.62
C PHE A 25 -7.71 10.29 4.88
N PHE A 26 -6.48 9.94 4.51
CA PHE A 26 -5.98 8.57 4.65
C PHE A 26 -5.86 8.14 6.11
N ARG A 27 -5.44 9.06 7.01
CA ARG A 27 -5.35 8.77 8.43
C ARG A 27 -6.74 8.51 9.01
N LYS A 28 -7.70 9.40 8.76
CA LYS A 28 -9.10 9.24 9.19
C LYS A 28 -9.74 7.97 8.65
N GLN A 29 -9.45 7.62 7.39
CA GLN A 29 -9.90 6.36 6.80
C GLN A 29 -9.31 5.14 7.53
N MET A 30 -8.03 5.16 7.89
CA MET A 30 -7.41 4.04 8.61
C MET A 30 -7.84 3.98 10.08
N ASP A 31 -8.15 5.13 10.70
CA ASP A 31 -8.74 5.17 12.04
C ASP A 31 -10.15 4.56 12.02
N LEU A 32 -10.96 4.90 11.01
CA LEU A 32 -12.28 4.29 10.82
C LEU A 32 -12.16 2.78 10.56
N PHE A 33 -11.17 2.35 9.78
CA PHE A 33 -10.88 0.93 9.53
C PHE A 33 -10.65 0.18 10.84
N LYS A 34 -9.77 0.70 11.71
CA LYS A 34 -9.48 0.07 13.02
C LYS A 34 -10.72 -0.01 13.91
N ILE A 35 -11.51 1.07 13.97
CA ILE A 35 -12.78 1.07 14.72
C ILE A 35 -13.76 0.04 14.15
N SER A 36 -13.86 -0.07 12.83
CA SER A 36 -14.75 -1.03 12.17
C SER A 36 -14.31 -2.47 12.42
N GLU A 37 -13.00 -2.70 12.43
CA GLU A 37 -12.38 -3.98 12.77
C GLU A 37 -12.63 -4.36 14.23
N ASP A 38 -12.47 -3.44 15.17
CA ASP A 38 -12.74 -3.67 16.61
C ASP A 38 -14.22 -3.95 16.91
N MET A 39 -15.14 -3.46 16.06
CA MET A 39 -16.57 -3.66 16.19
C MET A 39 -17.11 -4.85 15.38
N ASP A 40 -16.27 -5.55 14.63
CA ASP A 40 -16.67 -6.57 13.64
C ASP A 40 -17.73 -6.05 12.63
N ASP A 41 -17.65 -4.77 12.24
CA ASP A 41 -18.59 -4.13 11.28
C ASP A 41 -18.24 -4.51 9.83
N SER A 42 -18.74 -5.65 9.39
CA SER A 42 -18.48 -6.20 8.05
C SER A 42 -18.88 -5.26 6.90
N ASP A 43 -19.97 -4.50 7.05
CA ASP A 43 -20.45 -3.61 6.00
C ASP A 43 -19.50 -2.43 5.81
N ALA A 44 -19.05 -1.83 6.93
CA ALA A 44 -18.04 -0.78 6.91
C ALA A 44 -16.71 -1.30 6.35
N LEU A 45 -16.26 -2.49 6.77
CA LEU A 45 -15.00 -3.09 6.31
C LEU A 45 -15.02 -3.35 4.80
N HIS A 46 -16.11 -3.88 4.25
CA HIS A 46 -16.26 -4.06 2.80
C HIS A 46 -16.29 -2.74 2.03
N MET A 47 -16.87 -1.68 2.61
CA MET A 47 -16.86 -0.35 2.00
C MET A 47 -15.45 0.25 1.98
N ILE A 48 -14.71 0.12 3.07
CA ILE A 48 -13.31 0.57 3.17
C ILE A 48 -12.43 -0.19 2.18
N TYR A 49 -12.58 -1.52 2.06
CA TYR A 49 -11.91 -2.33 1.05
C TYR A 49 -12.11 -1.73 -0.36
N LYS A 50 -13.36 -1.44 -0.74
CA LYS A 50 -13.68 -0.89 -2.07
C LYS A 50 -13.03 0.48 -2.29
N ILE A 51 -13.04 1.34 -1.27
CA ILE A 51 -12.43 2.67 -1.33
C ILE A 51 -10.91 2.55 -1.53
N VAL A 52 -10.23 1.75 -0.70
CA VAL A 52 -8.78 1.58 -0.76
C VAL A 52 -8.36 0.96 -2.10
N LYS A 53 -9.05 -0.10 -2.53
CA LYS A 53 -8.86 -0.71 -3.86
C LYS A 53 -9.02 0.32 -4.97
N GLY A 54 -10.09 1.13 -4.91
CA GLY A 54 -10.34 2.20 -5.87
C GLY A 54 -9.22 3.22 -5.93
N ILE A 55 -8.70 3.67 -4.77
CA ILE A 55 -7.60 4.64 -4.69
C ILE A 55 -6.31 4.09 -5.30
N ILE A 56 -6.00 2.81 -5.06
CA ILE A 56 -4.84 2.15 -5.68
C ILE A 56 -4.98 2.14 -7.20
N LEU A 57 -6.18 1.83 -7.71
CA LEU A 57 -6.47 1.77 -9.13
C LEU A 57 -6.57 3.16 -9.81
N LEU A 58 -6.65 4.26 -9.04
CA LEU A 58 -6.45 5.60 -9.61
C LEU A 58 -5.02 5.83 -10.10
N ASN A 59 -4.06 4.98 -9.70
CA ASN A 59 -2.67 5.00 -10.14
C ASN A 59 -2.00 6.38 -10.02
N SER A 60 -2.31 7.12 -8.95
CA SER A 60 -1.74 8.45 -8.70
C SER A 60 -0.49 8.37 -7.83
N SER A 61 0.60 8.96 -8.29
CA SER A 61 1.86 9.02 -7.53
C SER A 61 1.69 9.67 -6.15
N GLN A 62 0.88 10.73 -6.06
CA GLN A 62 0.63 11.44 -4.81
C GLN A 62 -0.14 10.57 -3.81
N ASN A 63 -1.09 9.76 -4.28
CA ASN A 63 -1.76 8.79 -3.42
C ASN A 63 -0.77 7.72 -2.94
N PHE A 64 0.07 7.19 -3.85
CA PHE A 64 1.08 6.20 -3.47
C PHE A 64 2.09 6.72 -2.46
N GLU A 65 2.53 7.96 -2.56
CA GLU A 65 3.41 8.58 -1.55
C GLU A 65 2.79 8.55 -0.15
N LYS A 66 1.46 8.70 -0.04
CA LYS A 66 0.74 8.65 1.23
C LYS A 66 0.49 7.21 1.68
N ILE A 67 -0.19 6.40 0.87
CA ILE A 67 -0.67 5.07 1.30
C ILE A 67 0.44 4.02 1.42
N LEU A 68 1.54 4.19 0.69
CA LEU A 68 2.69 3.28 0.78
C LEU A 68 3.70 3.75 1.83
N GLY A 69 3.44 4.86 2.52
CA GLY A 69 4.24 5.32 3.64
C GLY A 69 4.24 4.31 4.80
N ASP A 70 5.31 4.30 5.59
CA ASP A 70 5.50 3.33 6.68
C ASP A 70 4.39 3.35 7.73
N ASP A 71 3.78 4.52 7.95
CA ASP A 71 2.72 4.74 8.92
C ASP A 71 1.39 4.10 8.52
N LEU A 72 1.13 3.93 7.22
CA LEU A 72 -0.19 3.55 6.71
C LEU A 72 -0.18 2.21 5.97
N LEU A 73 0.95 1.79 5.41
CA LEU A 73 0.99 0.64 4.49
C LEU A 73 0.47 -0.66 5.12
N MET A 74 0.70 -0.90 6.41
CA MET A 74 0.16 -2.09 7.08
C MET A 74 -1.34 -2.01 7.33
N ASP A 75 -1.88 -0.82 7.63
CA ASP A 75 -3.32 -0.62 7.76
C ASP A 75 -4.02 -0.73 6.39
N ILE A 76 -3.37 -0.23 5.33
CA ILE A 76 -3.82 -0.39 3.94
C ILE A 76 -3.87 -1.87 3.56
N ILE A 77 -2.82 -2.65 3.87
CA ILE A 77 -2.82 -4.11 3.69
C ILE A 77 -3.97 -4.75 4.47
N GLY A 78 -4.19 -4.34 5.72
CA GLY A 78 -5.30 -4.84 6.55
C GLY A 78 -6.67 -4.55 5.96
N SER A 79 -6.89 -3.35 5.44
CA SER A 79 -8.17 -3.01 4.80
C SER A 79 -8.47 -3.85 3.56
N LEU A 80 -7.43 -4.40 2.90
CA LEU A 80 -7.55 -5.26 1.74
C LEU A 80 -7.88 -6.73 2.09
N GLU A 81 -7.95 -7.07 3.37
CA GLU A 81 -8.33 -8.40 3.87
C GLU A 81 -9.82 -8.69 3.73
N TYR A 82 -10.65 -7.64 3.58
CA TYR A 82 -12.10 -7.67 3.68
C TYR A 82 -12.80 -7.60 2.32
N ASP A 83 -12.31 -8.36 1.35
CA ASP A 83 -12.93 -8.45 0.02
C ASP A 83 -14.36 -9.01 0.11
N PRO A 84 -15.40 -8.26 -0.28
CA PRO A 84 -16.79 -8.74 -0.23
C PRO A 84 -17.08 -9.91 -1.19
N GLU A 85 -16.20 -10.17 -2.16
CA GLU A 85 -16.35 -11.31 -3.07
C GLU A 85 -15.81 -12.62 -2.46
N ILE A 86 -15.14 -12.56 -1.32
CA ILE A 86 -14.56 -13.72 -0.63
C ILE A 86 -15.31 -13.95 0.68
N GLN A 87 -15.77 -15.19 0.89
CA GLN A 87 -16.60 -15.55 2.06
C GLN A 87 -15.89 -15.43 3.42
N SER A 88 -14.56 -15.35 3.44
CA SER A 88 -13.78 -15.24 4.67
C SER A 88 -12.71 -14.16 4.54
N ALA A 89 -12.51 -13.40 5.61
CA ALA A 89 -11.42 -12.44 5.72
C ALA A 89 -10.08 -13.13 5.41
N GLN A 90 -9.26 -12.44 4.62
CA GLN A 90 -7.92 -12.90 4.27
C GLN A 90 -6.95 -12.50 5.39
N HIS A 91 -6.02 -13.36 5.80
CA HIS A 91 -5.10 -13.05 6.90
C HIS A 91 -3.74 -12.55 6.37
N TYR A 92 -3.75 -11.49 5.56
CA TYR A 92 -2.56 -10.98 4.86
C TYR A 92 -1.52 -10.39 5.81
N ARG A 93 -1.92 -9.56 6.78
CA ARG A 93 -1.04 -8.99 7.81
C ARG A 93 -0.40 -10.08 8.65
N ASP A 94 -1.20 -11.04 9.08
CA ASP A 94 -0.76 -12.20 9.84
C ASP A 94 0.27 -13.03 9.07
N PHE A 95 -0.02 -13.32 7.80
CA PHE A 95 0.90 -14.05 6.93
C PHE A 95 2.20 -13.28 6.75
N PHE A 96 2.14 -11.97 6.48
CA PHE A 96 3.32 -11.13 6.31
C PHE A 96 4.18 -11.13 7.58
N ASN A 97 3.59 -10.84 8.74
CA ASN A 97 4.31 -10.76 10.01
C ASN A 97 4.91 -12.10 10.45
N LYS A 98 4.29 -13.23 10.11
CA LYS A 98 4.80 -14.57 10.44
C LYS A 98 5.88 -15.06 9.48
N ASN A 99 5.76 -14.75 8.19
CA ASN A 99 6.58 -15.39 7.13
C ASN A 99 7.63 -14.46 6.51
N VAL A 100 7.41 -13.14 6.53
CA VAL A 100 8.34 -12.17 5.95
C VAL A 100 9.30 -11.69 7.03
N VAL A 101 10.35 -12.47 7.23
CA VAL A 101 11.45 -12.12 8.14
C VAL A 101 12.48 -11.29 7.38
N PHE A 102 12.72 -10.06 7.84
CA PHE A 102 13.87 -9.30 7.38
C PHE A 102 15.14 -9.99 7.86
N LYS A 103 15.90 -10.56 6.91
CA LYS A 103 17.18 -11.20 7.18
C LYS A 103 18.28 -10.20 6.88
N GLU A 104 18.87 -9.69 7.95
CA GLU A 104 20.00 -8.78 7.88
C GLU A 104 21.30 -9.58 7.75
N ALA A 105 21.96 -9.46 6.60
CA ALA A 105 23.27 -10.09 6.40
C ALA A 105 24.41 -9.24 7.00
N ILE A 106 24.20 -7.92 7.06
CA ILE A 106 25.14 -6.91 7.56
C ILE A 106 24.33 -5.88 8.34
N PRO A 107 24.76 -5.44 9.54
CA PRO A 107 24.04 -4.43 10.32
C PRO A 107 23.82 -3.12 9.56
N ILE A 108 22.57 -2.74 9.36
CA ILE A 108 22.12 -1.49 8.74
C ILE A 108 21.76 -0.52 9.86
N ARG A 109 22.63 0.47 10.09
CA ARG A 109 22.47 1.43 11.19
C ARG A 109 21.55 2.60 10.83
N ASP A 110 21.44 2.92 9.55
CA ASP A 110 20.62 4.02 9.08
C ASP A 110 19.13 3.62 9.03
N SER A 111 18.31 4.31 9.84
CA SER A 111 16.88 4.05 9.95
C SER A 111 16.10 4.37 8.66
N VAL A 112 16.58 5.30 7.83
CA VAL A 112 15.99 5.62 6.53
C VAL A 112 16.24 4.47 5.55
N VAL A 113 17.45 3.91 5.54
CA VAL A 113 17.76 2.73 4.72
C VAL A 113 16.88 1.55 5.14
N LEU A 114 16.77 1.29 6.45
CA LEU A 114 15.93 0.22 6.98
C LEU A 114 14.44 0.42 6.62
N SER A 115 13.94 1.65 6.78
CA SER A 115 12.59 2.05 6.35
C SER A 115 12.35 1.72 4.87
N LYS A 116 13.25 2.13 3.97
CA LYS A 116 13.12 1.86 2.53
C LYS A 116 13.17 0.37 2.18
N ILE A 117 13.93 -0.43 2.91
CA ILE A 117 13.95 -1.88 2.72
C ILE A 117 12.60 -2.50 3.12
N HIS A 118 12.07 -2.16 4.30
CA HIS A 118 10.78 -2.68 4.75
C HIS A 118 9.63 -2.21 3.87
N GLN A 119 9.64 -0.91 3.50
CA GLN A 119 8.67 -0.35 2.56
C GLN A 119 8.68 -1.13 1.24
N ARG A 120 9.87 -1.40 0.68
CA ARG A 120 10.01 -2.22 -0.53
C ARG A 120 9.40 -3.61 -0.36
N GLN A 121 9.69 -4.30 0.75
CA GLN A 121 9.18 -5.65 1.01
C GLN A 121 7.65 -5.67 1.09
N ARG A 122 7.06 -4.70 1.79
CA ARG A 122 5.61 -4.57 1.93
C ARG A 122 4.93 -4.23 0.60
N ILE A 123 5.50 -3.32 -0.20
CA ILE A 123 4.97 -3.00 -1.55
C ILE A 123 5.05 -4.22 -2.46
N LEU A 124 6.14 -4.98 -2.41
CA LEU A 124 6.28 -6.21 -3.19
C LEU A 124 5.20 -7.23 -2.80
N TYR A 125 4.97 -7.43 -1.50
CA TYR A 125 3.92 -8.31 -0.99
C TYR A 125 2.52 -7.86 -1.44
N LEU A 126 2.22 -6.56 -1.31
CA LEU A 126 0.97 -5.97 -1.79
C LEU A 126 0.74 -6.25 -3.27
N LYS A 127 1.75 -6.02 -4.11
CA LYS A 127 1.66 -6.17 -5.57
C LYS A 127 1.57 -7.64 -6.00
N ASP A 128 2.45 -8.51 -5.49
CA ASP A 128 2.62 -9.88 -5.99
C ASP A 128 1.71 -10.89 -5.30
N THR A 129 1.23 -10.61 -4.07
CA THR A 129 0.39 -11.55 -3.31
C THR A 129 -1.06 -11.07 -3.19
N ILE A 130 -1.27 -9.81 -2.83
CA ILE A 130 -2.62 -9.32 -2.49
C ILE A 130 -3.39 -8.89 -3.74
N LEU A 131 -2.76 -8.12 -4.62
CA LEU A 131 -3.44 -7.49 -5.76
C LEU A 131 -3.14 -8.06 -7.16
N PRO A 132 -2.49 -9.22 -7.39
CA PRO A 132 -2.07 -9.62 -8.74
C PRO A 132 -3.24 -9.84 -9.71
N LYS A 133 -4.45 -10.11 -9.20
CA LYS A 133 -5.67 -10.28 -10.02
C LYS A 133 -6.42 -8.98 -10.29
N VAL A 134 -6.05 -7.90 -9.60
CA VAL A 134 -6.78 -6.63 -9.58
C VAL A 134 -6.04 -5.53 -10.34
N LEU A 135 -4.71 -5.53 -10.28
CA LEU A 135 -3.89 -4.48 -10.89
C LEU A 135 -3.92 -4.58 -12.41
N ASP A 136 -4.08 -3.42 -13.06
CA ASP A 136 -3.75 -3.27 -14.47
C ASP A 136 -2.22 -3.09 -14.67
N GLU A 137 -1.77 -3.20 -15.92
CA GLU A 137 -0.35 -3.10 -16.25
C GLU A 137 0.24 -1.74 -15.86
N ALA A 138 -0.53 -0.66 -15.99
CA ALA A 138 -0.11 0.69 -15.66
C ALA A 138 0.15 0.85 -14.15
N THR A 139 -0.74 0.35 -13.30
CA THR A 139 -0.63 0.42 -11.85
C THR A 139 0.49 -0.49 -11.36
N ALA A 140 0.62 -1.69 -11.93
CA ALA A 140 1.74 -2.60 -11.63
C ALA A 140 3.10 -1.97 -11.98
N SER A 141 3.18 -1.25 -13.11
CA SER A 141 4.38 -0.52 -13.54
C SER A 141 4.75 0.62 -12.58
N SER A 142 3.77 1.38 -12.10
CA SER A 142 4.00 2.43 -11.09
C SER A 142 4.54 1.84 -9.78
N LEU A 143 3.96 0.73 -9.29
CA LEU A 143 4.46 0.06 -8.08
C LEU A 143 5.89 -0.48 -8.27
N ASN A 144 6.20 -1.04 -9.45
CA ASN A 144 7.57 -1.45 -9.79
C ASN A 144 8.54 -0.27 -9.78
N SER A 145 8.13 0.88 -10.31
CA SER A 145 8.95 2.10 -10.32
C SER A 145 9.29 2.55 -8.90
N ILE A 146 8.33 2.49 -7.97
CA ILE A 146 8.55 2.80 -6.55
C ILE A 146 9.49 1.77 -5.90
N ILE A 147 9.29 0.48 -6.16
CA ILE A 147 10.19 -0.60 -5.69
C ILE A 147 11.63 -0.37 -6.18
N HIS A 148 11.81 0.01 -7.44
CA HIS A 148 13.11 0.31 -8.02
C HIS A 148 13.74 1.58 -7.43
N SER A 149 12.94 2.62 -7.21
CA SER A 149 13.39 3.85 -6.54
C SER A 149 13.90 3.57 -5.12
N ASN A 150 13.15 2.80 -4.33
CA ASN A 150 13.58 2.39 -2.99
C ASN A 150 14.90 1.60 -3.04
N LYS A 151 15.06 0.69 -4.02
CA LYS A 151 16.33 -0.03 -4.22
C LYS A 151 17.48 0.92 -4.55
N ALA A 152 17.26 1.91 -5.41
CA ALA A 152 18.29 2.87 -5.78
C ALA A 152 18.74 3.72 -4.57
N ILE A 153 17.78 4.18 -3.75
CA ILE A 153 18.07 4.92 -2.50
C ILE A 153 18.90 4.06 -1.55
N VAL A 154 18.48 2.82 -1.28
CA VAL A 154 19.21 1.89 -0.40
C VAL A 154 20.64 1.66 -0.90
N VAL A 155 20.82 1.40 -2.19
CA VAL A 155 22.15 1.17 -2.77
C VAL A 155 23.02 2.44 -2.70
N SER A 156 22.45 3.61 -2.93
CA SER A 156 23.20 4.88 -2.83
C SER A 156 23.68 5.11 -1.40
N MET A 157 22.78 5.00 -0.42
CA MET A 157 23.10 5.28 0.97
C MET A 157 24.09 4.27 1.56
N LEU A 158 24.00 2.98 1.16
CA LEU A 158 24.96 1.97 1.58
C LEU A 158 26.35 2.13 0.93
N LYS A 159 26.43 2.69 -0.28
CA LYS A 159 27.72 3.00 -0.93
C LYS A 159 28.45 4.15 -0.25
N ASP A 160 27.69 5.10 0.29
CA ASP A 160 28.24 6.28 0.97
C ASP A 160 28.59 5.97 2.44
N ASP A 161 28.17 4.82 2.97
CA ASP A 161 28.55 4.32 4.30
C ASP A 161 29.94 3.68 4.25
N SER A 162 30.94 4.37 4.79
CA SER A 162 32.33 3.90 4.84
C SER A 162 32.48 2.59 5.63
N ALA A 163 31.58 2.26 6.56
CA ALA A 163 31.59 1.01 7.30
C ALA A 163 31.04 -0.19 6.50
N PHE A 164 30.42 0.04 5.34
CA PHE A 164 29.94 -1.02 4.45
C PHE A 164 31.00 -1.47 3.43
N ILE A 165 32.02 -0.64 3.16
CA ILE A 165 33.08 -0.89 2.16
C ILE A 165 34.35 -1.51 2.79
N GLU A 166 34.51 -1.47 4.11
CA GLU A 166 35.56 -2.22 4.85
C GLU A 166 35.14 -3.65 5.19
#